data_AF-A0AAV0WMZ0-F1
#
_entry.id   AF-A0AAV0WMZ0-F1
#
_cell.length_a   1.000
_cell.length_b   1.000
_cell.length_c   1.000
_cell.angle_alpha   90.00
_cell.angle_beta   90.00
_cell.angle_gamma   90.00
#
_symmetry.space_group_name_H-M   'P 1'
#
loop_
_entity.id
_entity.type
_entity.pdbx_description
1 polymer ?
#
loop_
_entity_poly.entity_id
_entity_poly.type
_entity_poly.pdbx_seq_one_letter_code
_entity_poly.pdbx_strand_id
1 'polypeptide(L)'
;MQWRNLSSLSYADICDSSTPINEKSTQEFWAGILNITEGGKSKFEELALFVLQILSLPLSNAIVERVFSEMNSVKCKSRNRMHVDMLQAILRIRLNLNVTRQVCCKSFKTTETMFLKFISDMYNSPTMTTSDSVDSVTVLDKVVDIFECEDAQEINVYD
;
A
#
# COMPACT_ATOMS: atom_id res chain seq x y z
N MET A 1 14.87 -13.85 -25.40
CA MET A 1 14.73 -13.90 -23.93
C MET A 1 15.62 -12.83 -23.31
N GLN A 2 15.05 -11.78 -22.73
CA GLN A 2 15.77 -10.58 -22.26
C GLN A 2 16.83 -10.90 -21.19
N TRP A 3 16.59 -11.90 -20.33
CA TRP A 3 17.52 -12.29 -19.26
C TRP A 3 18.91 -12.74 -19.73
N ARG A 4 19.04 -13.23 -20.97
CA ARG A 4 20.36 -13.62 -21.52
C ARG A 4 21.29 -12.43 -21.75
N ASN A 5 20.73 -11.23 -21.89
CA ASN A 5 21.47 -10.01 -22.13
C ASN A 5 21.78 -9.24 -20.83
N LEU A 6 21.33 -9.75 -19.66
CA LEU A 6 21.66 -9.15 -18.37
C LEU A 6 23.16 -9.26 -18.06
N SER A 7 23.80 -10.37 -18.43
CA SER A 7 25.24 -10.57 -18.21
C SER A 7 26.12 -9.66 -19.07
N SER A 8 25.57 -9.11 -20.15
CA SER A 8 26.25 -8.13 -21.01
C SER A 8 26.06 -6.68 -20.57
N LEU A 9 25.23 -6.44 -19.56
CA LEU A 9 24.93 -5.09 -19.08
C LEU A 9 26.11 -4.59 -18.24
N SER A 10 26.68 -3.43 -18.62
CA SER A 10 27.72 -2.81 -17.82
C SER A 10 27.09 -2.14 -16.61
N TYR A 11 27.78 -2.18 -15.48
CA TYR A 11 27.35 -1.50 -14.26
C TYR A 11 27.14 0.02 -14.48
N ALA A 12 27.97 0.62 -15.34
CA ALA A 12 27.90 2.03 -15.69
C ALA A 12 26.60 2.41 -16.42
N ASP A 13 25.90 1.44 -17.01
CA ASP A 13 24.64 1.67 -17.74
C ASP A 13 23.42 1.70 -16.79
N ILE A 14 23.57 1.20 -15.55
CA ILE A 14 22.48 1.03 -14.57
C ILE A 14 22.56 2.07 -13.45
N CYS A 15 23.77 2.49 -13.11
CA CYS A 15 24.03 3.41 -12.03
C CYS A 15 24.77 4.65 -12.53
N ASP A 16 24.20 5.82 -12.26
CA ASP A 16 24.97 7.05 -12.19
C ASP A 16 26.11 6.83 -11.18
N SER A 17 27.33 7.17 -11.57
CA SER A 17 28.59 6.88 -10.84
C SER A 17 28.64 7.38 -9.39
N SER A 18 27.61 8.11 -8.93
CA SER A 18 27.51 8.71 -7.61
C SER A 18 27.00 7.77 -6.52
N THR A 19 26.40 6.61 -6.83
CA THR A 19 25.88 5.67 -5.80
C THR A 19 26.40 4.25 -6.02
N PRO A 20 27.04 3.63 -5.01
CA PRO A 20 27.56 2.27 -5.11
C PRO A 20 26.44 1.21 -4.90
N ILE A 21 26.60 0.02 -5.50
CA ILE A 21 25.58 -1.07 -5.54
C ILE A 21 25.04 -1.44 -4.17
N ASN A 22 25.94 -1.47 -3.18
CA ASN A 22 25.64 -1.88 -1.81
C ASN A 22 24.70 -0.90 -1.08
N GLU A 23 24.49 0.30 -1.62
CA GLU A 23 23.58 1.30 -1.06
C GLU A 23 22.22 1.34 -1.78
N LYS A 24 22.09 0.74 -2.97
CA LYS A 24 20.81 0.66 -3.69
C LYS A 24 19.95 -0.48 -3.15
N SER A 25 18.69 -0.17 -2.91
CA SER A 25 17.66 -1.18 -2.66
C SER A 25 17.39 -2.01 -3.92
N THR A 26 16.89 -3.23 -3.74
CA THR A 26 16.52 -4.11 -4.85
C THR A 26 15.51 -3.45 -5.80
N GLN A 27 14.60 -2.66 -5.26
CA GLN A 27 13.59 -1.92 -6.02
C GLN A 27 14.23 -0.85 -6.92
N GLU A 28 15.16 -0.06 -6.39
CA GLU A 28 15.87 0.99 -7.13
C GLU A 28 16.73 0.41 -8.26
N PHE A 29 17.32 -0.77 -8.04
CA PHE A 29 18.07 -1.47 -9.07
C PHE A 29 17.17 -1.85 -10.26
N TRP A 30 16.03 -2.51 -10.02
CA TRP A 30 15.13 -2.93 -11.10
C TRP A 30 14.41 -1.75 -11.76
N ALA A 31 14.15 -0.66 -11.02
CA ALA A 31 13.69 0.60 -11.60
C ALA A 31 14.74 1.22 -12.54
N GLY A 32 16.03 1.13 -12.19
CA GLY A 32 17.13 1.53 -13.06
C GLY A 32 17.16 0.73 -14.36
N ILE A 33 17.05 -0.60 -14.28
CA ILE A 33 17.01 -1.49 -15.45
C ILE A 33 15.85 -1.16 -16.40
N LEU A 34 14.67 -0.82 -15.85
CA LEU A 34 13.50 -0.44 -16.65
C LEU A 34 13.78 0.80 -17.52
N ASN A 35 14.55 1.75 -17.00
CA ASN A 35 14.88 3.02 -17.66
C ASN A 35 15.96 2.90 -18.75
N ILE A 36 16.62 1.74 -18.86
CA ILE A 36 17.67 1.52 -19.87
C ILE A 36 17.02 1.41 -21.25
N THR A 37 17.28 2.41 -22.09
CA THR A 37 16.76 2.48 -23.45
C THR A 37 17.90 2.35 -24.46
N GLU A 38 17.69 1.50 -25.46
CA GLU A 38 18.60 1.34 -26.60
C GLU A 38 17.79 1.57 -27.88
N GLY A 39 18.18 2.59 -28.66
CA GLY A 39 17.44 2.95 -29.88
C GLY A 39 15.99 3.42 -29.64
N GLY A 40 15.70 4.01 -28.48
CA GLY A 40 14.38 4.55 -28.14
C GLY A 40 13.37 3.51 -27.63
N LYS A 41 13.78 2.26 -27.43
CA LYS A 41 12.98 1.20 -26.80
C LYS A 41 13.65 0.72 -25.52
N SER A 42 12.84 0.40 -24.49
CA SER A 42 13.38 -0.17 -23.25
C SER A 42 13.90 -1.59 -23.51
N LYS A 43 15.15 -1.83 -23.14
CA LYS A 43 15.87 -3.07 -23.48
C LYS A 43 15.41 -4.28 -22.65
N PHE A 44 14.92 -4.01 -21.44
CA PHE A 44 14.56 -5.00 -20.44
C PHE A 44 13.15 -4.79 -19.86
N GLU A 45 12.26 -4.16 -20.61
CA GLU A 45 10.94 -3.74 -20.14
C GLU A 45 10.14 -4.88 -19.49
N GLU A 46 9.93 -5.98 -20.22
CA GLU A 46 9.15 -7.13 -19.75
C GLU A 46 9.75 -7.73 -18.48
N LEU A 47 11.07 -7.89 -18.44
CA LEU A 47 11.76 -8.48 -17.31
C LEU A 47 11.74 -7.57 -16.08
N ALA A 48 12.00 -6.29 -16.26
CA ALA A 48 12.00 -5.32 -15.18
C ALA A 48 10.59 -5.14 -14.59
N LEU A 49 9.57 -5.06 -15.45
CA LEU A 49 8.17 -5.01 -15.01
C LEU A 49 7.77 -6.28 -14.24
N PHE A 50 8.15 -7.46 -14.73
CA PHE A 50 7.86 -8.72 -14.03
C PHE A 50 8.47 -8.75 -12.62
N VAL A 51 9.74 -8.37 -12.48
CA VAL A 51 10.39 -8.37 -11.16
C VAL A 51 9.81 -7.28 -10.26
N LEU A 52 9.54 -6.08 -10.78
CA LEU A 52 8.90 -5.01 -10.01
C LEU A 52 7.48 -5.41 -9.54
N GLN A 53 6.73 -6.15 -10.36
CA GLN A 53 5.44 -6.71 -9.96
C GLN A 53 5.60 -7.67 -8.78
N ILE A 54 6.55 -8.60 -8.84
CA ILE A 54 6.82 -9.52 -7.72
C ILE A 54 7.25 -8.75 -6.46
N LEU A 55 8.12 -7.75 -6.60
CA LEU A 55 8.59 -6.92 -5.48
C LEU A 55 7.50 -6.03 -4.88
N SER A 56 6.41 -5.79 -5.61
CA SER A 56 5.23 -5.07 -5.10
C SER A 56 4.30 -5.95 -4.27
N LEU A 57 4.45 -7.27 -4.33
CA LEU A 57 3.69 -8.18 -3.51
C LEU A 57 4.20 -8.14 -2.06
N PRO A 58 3.31 -8.17 -1.06
CA PRO A 58 3.72 -8.33 0.33
C PRO A 58 4.29 -9.74 0.54
N LEU A 59 5.62 -9.86 0.50
CA LEU A 59 6.32 -11.14 0.62
C LEU A 59 6.27 -11.74 2.04
N SER A 60 5.85 -10.96 3.05
CA SER A 60 5.81 -11.42 4.45
C SER A 60 4.47 -11.15 5.13
N ASN A 61 4.06 -12.12 5.95
CA ASN A 61 2.87 -11.99 6.80
C ASN A 61 2.97 -10.82 7.78
N ALA A 62 4.19 -10.40 8.15
CA ALA A 62 4.40 -9.27 9.05
C ALA A 62 3.79 -7.94 8.54
N ILE A 63 3.71 -7.74 7.21
CA ILE A 63 3.05 -6.56 6.64
C ILE A 63 1.54 -6.65 6.83
N VAL A 64 0.98 -7.83 6.60
CA VAL A 64 -0.45 -8.12 6.77
C VAL A 64 -0.85 -8.00 8.25
N GLU A 65 -0.07 -8.56 9.16
CA GLU A 65 -0.25 -8.45 10.61
C GLU A 65 -0.20 -7.00 11.10
N ARG A 66 0.69 -6.18 10.53
CA ARG A 66 0.74 -4.74 10.85
C ARG A 66 -0.54 -4.02 10.42
N VAL A 67 -1.08 -4.33 9.25
CA VAL A 67 -2.35 -3.77 8.77
C VAL A 67 -3.51 -4.21 9.68
N PHE A 68 -3.54 -5.48 10.09
CA PHE A 68 -4.55 -5.98 11.03
C PHE A 68 -4.44 -5.33 12.43
N SER A 69 -3.23 -5.08 12.91
CA SER A 69 -3.01 -4.34 14.16
C SER A 69 -3.59 -2.92 14.08
N GLU A 70 -3.33 -2.20 12.97
CA GLU A 70 -3.93 -0.88 12.73
C GLU A 70 -5.47 -0.96 12.63
N MET A 71 -6.00 -1.99 11.98
CA MET A 71 -7.45 -2.24 11.92
C MET A 71 -8.06 -2.46 13.30
N ASN A 72 -7.41 -3.26 14.16
CA ASN A 72 -7.84 -3.47 15.53
C ASN A 72 -7.76 -2.19 16.38
N SER A 73 -6.77 -1.32 16.14
CA SER A 73 -6.71 0.01 16.76
C SER A 73 -7.88 0.92 16.34
N VAL A 74 -8.35 0.82 15.10
CA VAL A 74 -9.51 1.58 14.61
C VAL A 74 -10.83 0.94 15.11
N LYS A 75 -10.94 -0.38 15.08
CA LYS A 75 -12.07 -1.17 15.59
C LYS A 75 -11.92 -1.37 17.11
N CYS A 76 -12.09 -0.30 17.89
CA CYS A 76 -12.18 -0.44 19.35
C CYS A 76 -13.53 -1.04 19.76
N LYS A 77 -13.59 -1.75 20.90
CA LYS A 77 -14.84 -2.31 21.47
C LYS A 77 -15.98 -1.29 21.62
N SER A 78 -15.67 -0.01 21.85
CA SER A 78 -16.66 1.08 21.93
C SER A 78 -17.20 1.56 20.57
N ARG A 79 -16.51 1.24 19.46
CA ARG A 79 -16.85 1.65 18.08
C ARG A 79 -17.35 0.47 17.24
N ASN A 80 -17.95 -0.53 17.87
CA ASN A 80 -18.32 -1.83 17.28
C ASN A 80 -19.38 -1.78 16.16
N ARG A 81 -19.85 -0.58 15.77
CA ARG A 81 -20.90 -0.38 14.75
C ARG A 81 -20.51 0.65 13.68
N MET A 82 -19.22 0.77 13.40
CA MET A 82 -18.70 1.62 12.31
C MET A 82 -19.00 0.97 10.95
N HIS A 83 -19.50 1.76 10.00
CA HIS A 83 -19.73 1.29 8.63
C HIS A 83 -18.41 0.87 7.96
N VAL A 84 -18.42 -0.18 7.14
CA VAL A 84 -17.23 -0.72 6.48
C VAL A 84 -16.53 0.33 5.62
N ASP A 85 -17.28 1.16 4.89
CA ASP A 85 -16.71 2.24 4.08
C ASP A 85 -15.95 3.27 4.92
N MET A 86 -16.46 3.59 6.10
CA MET A 86 -15.79 4.52 7.03
C MET A 86 -14.52 3.89 7.61
N LEU A 87 -14.58 2.61 7.98
CA LEU A 87 -13.42 1.86 8.42
C LEU A 87 -12.34 1.82 7.32
N GLN A 88 -12.73 1.53 6.08
CA GLN A 88 -11.84 1.49 4.93
C GLN A 88 -11.20 2.87 4.67
N ALA A 89 -11.99 3.94 4.72
CA ALA A 89 -11.48 5.31 4.56
C ALA A 89 -10.45 5.66 5.64
N ILE A 90 -10.75 5.37 6.91
CA ILE A 90 -9.84 5.65 8.04
C ILE A 90 -8.55 4.82 7.91
N LEU A 91 -8.67 3.53 7.56
CA LEU A 91 -7.52 2.64 7.35
C LEU A 91 -6.61 3.17 6.23
N ARG A 92 -7.17 3.55 5.08
CA ARG A 92 -6.41 4.11 3.96
C ARG A 92 -5.64 5.37 4.40
N ILE A 93 -6.27 6.27 5.15
CA ILE A 93 -5.63 7.48 5.66
C ILE A 93 -4.49 7.11 6.62
N ARG A 94 -4.73 6.25 7.61
CA ARG A 94 -3.72 5.86 8.60
C ARG A 94 -2.53 5.15 7.97
N LEU A 95 -2.76 4.18 7.10
CA LEU A 95 -1.69 3.44 6.43
C LEU A 95 -0.87 4.37 5.54
N ASN A 96 -1.51 5.28 4.81
CA ASN A 96 -0.80 6.22 3.94
C ASN A 96 0.07 7.21 4.75
N LEU A 97 -0.42 7.71 5.88
CA LEU A 97 0.33 8.64 6.73
C LEU A 97 1.45 7.93 7.52
N ASN A 98 1.13 6.82 8.19
CA ASN A 98 2.07 6.15 9.10
C ASN A 98 3.05 5.23 8.37
N VAL A 99 2.58 4.43 7.40
CA VAL A 99 3.40 3.39 6.75
C VAL A 99 4.11 3.96 5.53
N THR A 100 3.40 4.67 4.65
CA THR A 100 3.99 5.18 3.40
C THR A 100 4.80 6.45 3.62
N ARG A 101 4.22 7.45 4.29
CA ARG A 101 4.85 8.77 4.45
C ARG A 101 5.66 8.94 5.73
N GLN A 102 5.48 8.05 6.72
CA GLN A 102 6.08 8.16 8.06
C GLN A 102 5.81 9.54 8.72
N VAL A 103 4.64 10.12 8.43
CA VAL A 103 4.22 11.44 8.93
C VAL A 103 3.26 11.25 10.10
N CYS A 104 3.61 11.83 11.25
CA CYS A 104 2.77 11.85 12.43
C CYS A 104 1.72 12.97 12.34
N CYS A 105 0.60 12.83 13.05
CA CYS A 105 -0.49 13.81 13.09
C CYS A 105 -0.06 15.24 13.46
N LYS A 106 1.09 15.38 14.14
CA LYS A 106 1.66 16.68 14.54
C LYS A 106 2.39 17.40 13.41
N SER A 107 2.93 16.67 12.44
CA SER A 107 3.71 17.23 11.32
C SER A 107 2.94 17.24 10.01
N PHE A 108 1.71 16.70 9.97
CA PHE A 108 0.88 16.72 8.79
C PHE A 108 0.45 18.14 8.45
N LYS A 109 0.87 18.60 7.26
CA LYS A 109 0.44 19.87 6.67
C LYS A 109 -0.45 19.61 5.47
N THR A 110 -1.68 20.09 5.54
CA THR A 110 -2.67 19.99 4.47
C THR A 110 -2.21 20.78 3.23
N THR A 111 -2.34 20.19 2.04
CA THR A 111 -2.13 20.91 0.77
C THR A 111 -3.31 21.82 0.46
N GLU A 112 -3.07 22.90 -0.29
CA GLU A 112 -4.13 23.83 -0.71
C GLU A 112 -5.25 23.11 -1.48
N THR A 113 -4.89 22.14 -2.31
CA THR A 113 -5.84 21.27 -3.02
C THR A 113 -6.75 20.45 -2.10
N MET A 114 -6.23 20.01 -0.95
CA MET A 114 -7.02 19.28 0.04
C MET A 114 -7.93 20.23 0.80
N PHE A 115 -7.44 21.44 1.13
CA PHE A 115 -8.24 22.48 1.77
C PHE A 115 -9.44 22.91 0.91
N LEU A 116 -9.24 23.11 -0.40
CA LEU A 116 -10.30 23.46 -1.34
C LEU A 116 -11.39 22.38 -1.48
N LYS A 117 -11.09 21.13 -1.10
CA LYS A 117 -12.07 20.04 -1.08
C LYS A 117 -12.91 20.00 0.21
N PHE A 118 -12.54 20.75 1.24
CA PHE A 118 -13.34 20.93 2.46
C PHE A 118 -14.42 22.00 2.26
N ILE A 119 -15.28 21.80 1.25
CA ILE A 119 -16.44 22.64 0.96
C ILE A 119 -17.73 21.85 1.20
N SER A 120 -18.88 22.54 1.12
CA SER A 120 -20.21 21.95 1.39
C SER A 120 -20.49 20.68 0.56
N ASP A 121 -19.87 20.54 -0.61
CA ASP A 121 -19.99 19.35 -1.46
C ASP A 121 -19.55 18.05 -0.78
N MET A 122 -18.75 18.13 0.29
CA MET A 122 -18.35 16.97 1.09
C MET A 122 -19.55 16.21 1.69
N TYR A 123 -20.67 16.90 1.93
CA TYR A 123 -21.88 16.32 2.51
C TYR A 123 -22.89 15.84 1.47
N ASN A 124 -22.62 16.05 0.17
CA ASN A 124 -23.47 15.53 -0.87
C ASN A 124 -23.34 14.00 -0.88
N SER A 125 -24.46 13.29 -0.71
CA SER A 125 -24.46 11.83 -0.84
C SER A 125 -24.03 11.46 -2.25
N PRO A 126 -23.06 10.52 -2.43
CA PRO A 126 -22.67 10.08 -3.75
C PRO A 126 -23.91 9.50 -4.46
N THR A 127 -24.31 10.12 -5.57
CA THR A 127 -25.35 9.57 -6.44
C THR A 127 -24.83 8.24 -6.99
N MET A 128 -25.44 7.13 -6.59
CA MET A 128 -25.07 5.80 -7.09
C MET A 128 -25.39 5.72 -8.58
N THR A 129 -24.41 5.99 -9.43
CA THR A 129 -24.43 5.52 -10.81
C THR A 129 -24.05 4.05 -10.78
N THR A 130 -25.07 3.20 -10.96
CA THR A 130 -24.95 1.76 -11.18
C THR A 130 -24.20 1.48 -12.49
N SER A 131 -22.88 1.56 -12.44
CA SER A 131 -21.98 0.96 -13.43
C SER A 131 -20.59 0.96 -12.79
N ASP A 132 -20.21 -0.16 -12.17
CA ASP A 132 -18.90 -0.82 -12.35
C ASP A 132 -18.70 -1.91 -11.29
N SER A 133 -18.74 -3.16 -11.78
CA SER A 133 -18.25 -4.43 -11.21
C SER A 133 -18.43 -4.69 -9.70
N VAL A 134 -19.47 -5.47 -9.41
CA VAL A 134 -19.62 -6.29 -8.20
C VAL A 134 -18.58 -7.41 -8.25
N ASP A 135 -17.50 -7.34 -7.46
CA ASP A 135 -16.68 -8.53 -7.14
C ASP A 135 -15.78 -8.35 -5.89
N SER A 136 -15.48 -7.11 -5.47
CA SER A 136 -14.59 -6.88 -4.32
C SER A 136 -15.28 -6.96 -2.95
N VAL A 137 -16.58 -6.67 -2.90
CA VAL A 137 -17.35 -6.57 -1.63
C VAL A 137 -17.66 -7.96 -1.05
N THR A 138 -17.91 -8.95 -1.90
CA THR A 138 -18.26 -10.31 -1.46
C THR A 138 -17.08 -11.10 -0.90
N VAL A 139 -15.85 -10.74 -1.29
CA VAL A 139 -14.62 -11.38 -0.79
C VAL A 139 -14.29 -10.86 0.60
N LEU A 140 -14.49 -9.57 0.88
CA LEU A 140 -14.15 -8.98 2.17
C LEU A 140 -15.08 -9.49 3.28
N ASP A 141 -16.39 -9.60 3.03
CA ASP A 141 -17.34 -10.13 4.00
C ASP A 141 -17.01 -11.59 4.37
N LYS A 142 -16.65 -12.41 3.38
CA LYS A 142 -16.23 -13.80 3.62
C LYS A 142 -14.92 -13.92 4.40
N VAL A 143 -14.02 -12.96 4.26
CA VAL A 143 -12.75 -12.93 5.00
C VAL A 143 -12.96 -12.42 6.42
N VAL A 144 -13.87 -11.46 6.63
CA VAL A 144 -14.23 -10.95 7.96
C VAL A 144 -14.87 -12.05 8.82
N ASP A 145 -15.71 -12.91 8.24
CA ASP A 145 -16.32 -14.04 8.96
C ASP A 145 -15.30 -15.13 9.37
N ILE A 146 -14.15 -15.23 8.70
CA ILE A 146 -13.07 -16.17 9.06
C ILE A 146 -12.32 -15.72 10.33
N PHE A 147 -12.41 -14.45 10.70
CA PHE A 147 -11.66 -13.86 11.82
C PHE A 147 -12.50 -13.53 13.06
N GLU A 148 -13.76 -13.98 13.13
CA GLU A 148 -14.55 -13.88 14.35
C GLU A 148 -14.35 -15.08 15.30
N CYS A 149 -13.95 -14.77 16.55
CA CYS A 149 -13.75 -15.62 17.75
C CYS A 149 -12.48 -16.52 17.74
N GLU A 150 -11.67 -16.65 18.79
CA GLU A 150 -11.79 -16.54 20.27
C GLU A 150 -10.49 -15.84 20.79
N ASP A 151 -10.40 -15.08 21.89
CA ASP A 151 -10.71 -15.39 23.28
C ASP A 151 -10.95 -14.09 24.09
N ALA A 152 -11.99 -14.09 24.91
CA ALA A 152 -12.10 -13.19 26.04
C ALA A 152 -11.58 -13.90 27.29
N GLN A 153 -10.30 -13.71 27.63
CA GLN A 153 -9.88 -13.91 29.02
C GLN A 153 -10.18 -12.64 29.80
N GLU A 154 -11.26 -12.70 30.60
CA GLU A 154 -11.53 -11.75 31.68
C GLU A 154 -10.38 -11.81 32.68
N ILE A 155 -9.50 -10.81 32.66
CA ILE A 155 -8.65 -10.53 33.82
C ILE A 155 -9.53 -9.79 34.82
N ASN A 156 -10.08 -10.53 35.77
CA ASN A 156 -10.67 -10.00 36.99
C ASN A 156 -9.55 -9.34 37.80
N VAL A 157 -9.57 -8.01 37.89
CA VAL A 157 -8.72 -7.25 38.81
C VAL A 157 -9.59 -6.88 40.02
N TYR A 158 -9.60 -7.77 41.01
CA TYR A 158 -9.80 -7.43 42.41
C TYR A 158 -8.80 -8.25 43.22
N ASP A 159 -7.69 -7.60 43.57
CA ASP A 159 -7.08 -7.59 44.92
C ASP A 159 -6.09 -6.42 44.99
#